data_AF-A0A7C6E071-F1
#
_entry.id   AF-A0A7C6E071-F1
#
_cell.length_a   1.000
_cell.length_b   1.000
_cell.length_c   1.000
_cell.angle_alpha   90.00
_cell.angle_beta   90.00
_cell.angle_gamma   90.00
#
_symmetry.space_group_name_H-M   'P 1'
#
loop_
_entity.id
_entity.type
_entity.pdbx_description
1 polymer ?
#
loop_
_entity_poly.entity_id
_entity_poly.type
_entity_poly.pdbx_seq_one_letter_code
_entity_poly.pdbx_strand_id
1 'polypeptide(L)'
;MISCALKTIVLLIPSNLRFRKLRKYYLATPSLTFSYSKETFEKNLGAMLETYVVNLLNASHYYREGKKEIDIVLKDGELLPIEVKEHVGEEDLRKFSNLVKHINAKRGTIVSLNQEMKRPEVEVIPIYLVEKKLCILS
;
A
#
# COMPACT_ATOMS: atom_id res chain seq x y z
N MET A 1 22.09 -8.52 1.39
CA MET A 1 21.57 -7.85 2.60
C MET A 1 21.72 -6.35 2.42
N ILE A 2 20.64 -5.62 2.75
CA ILE A 2 20.48 -4.16 2.76
C ILE A 2 20.34 -3.49 1.38
N SER A 3 19.13 -3.01 1.07
CA SER A 3 18.88 -1.57 0.84
C SER A 3 17.40 -1.31 0.51
N CYS A 4 16.53 -1.28 1.52
CA CYS A 4 15.38 -0.37 1.50
C CYS A 4 15.90 0.97 2.03
N ALA A 5 16.72 1.66 1.22
CA ALA A 5 17.25 2.96 1.60
C ALA A 5 16.11 3.98 1.63
N LEU A 6 15.93 4.63 2.79
CA LEU A 6 15.20 5.89 2.88
C LEU A 6 15.78 6.86 1.85
N LYS A 7 15.04 7.10 0.78
CA LYS A 7 15.26 8.21 -0.12
C LYS A 7 14.20 9.25 0.16
N THR A 8 14.61 10.47 0.49
CA THR A 8 13.79 11.67 0.33
C THR A 8 13.40 11.75 -1.15
N ILE A 9 12.14 11.45 -1.49
CA ILE A 9 11.70 11.38 -2.89
C ILE A 9 11.59 12.80 -3.47
N VAL A 10 12.53 13.12 -4.36
CA VAL A 10 12.27 13.94 -5.55
C VAL A 10 12.60 13.05 -6.74
N LEU A 11 11.64 12.63 -7.58
CA LEU A 11 11.89 12.24 -8.99
C LEU A 11 10.63 11.94 -9.83
N LEU A 12 10.87 12.04 -11.16
CA LEU A 12 9.99 12.14 -12.33
C LEU A 12 9.48 10.77 -12.86
N ILE A 13 8.42 10.77 -13.69
CA ILE A 13 7.87 9.56 -14.35
C ILE A 13 7.65 9.81 -15.86
N PRO A 14 8.05 8.89 -16.78
CA PRO A 14 7.77 8.94 -18.23
C PRO A 14 6.35 8.44 -18.61
N SER A 15 5.98 8.60 -19.88
CA SER A 15 4.68 9.14 -20.32
C SER A 15 3.53 8.20 -20.70
N ASN A 16 3.56 6.87 -20.49
CA ASN A 16 2.62 5.97 -21.21
C ASN A 16 1.66 5.07 -20.39
N LEU A 17 1.42 5.34 -19.11
CA LEU A 17 0.28 4.79 -18.37
C LEU A 17 -0.43 5.92 -17.63
N ARG A 18 -1.77 5.97 -17.70
CA ARG A 18 -2.59 7.05 -17.11
C ARG A 18 -2.66 6.91 -15.58
N PHE A 19 -1.55 7.23 -14.92
CA PHE A 19 -1.41 7.35 -13.48
C PHE A 19 -1.53 8.84 -13.09
N ARG A 20 -2.72 9.28 -12.64
CA ARG A 20 -2.91 10.63 -12.07
C ARG A 20 -3.80 10.60 -10.83
N LYS A 21 -3.27 10.15 -9.70
CA LYS A 21 -3.66 10.57 -8.35
C LYS A 21 -2.92 11.88 -8.10
N LEU A 22 -3.63 12.93 -7.67
CA LEU A 22 -2.96 14.09 -7.07
C LEU A 22 -2.04 13.52 -5.99
N ARG A 23 -0.73 13.80 -6.07
CA ARG A 23 0.23 13.35 -5.05
C ARG A 23 -0.30 13.85 -3.71
N LYS A 24 -0.80 12.94 -2.89
CA LYS A 24 -1.21 13.29 -1.54
C LYS A 24 0.08 13.71 -0.83
N TYR A 25 0.19 14.99 -0.46
CA TYR A 25 1.34 15.49 0.30
C TYR A 25 1.21 15.00 1.73
N TYR A 26 1.54 13.74 1.95
CA TYR A 26 1.75 13.24 3.29
C TYR A 26 3.15 13.64 3.74
N LEU A 27 3.29 13.99 5.01
CA LEU A 27 4.60 14.16 5.61
C LEU A 27 5.39 12.88 5.33
N ALA A 28 6.54 13.04 4.65
CA ALA A 28 7.30 11.93 4.08
C ALA A 28 7.72 10.88 5.13
N THR A 29 7.61 11.20 6.42
CA THR A 29 8.01 10.34 7.52
C THR A 29 6.94 10.34 8.61
N PRO A 30 6.19 9.23 8.79
CA PRO A 30 5.19 9.09 9.86
C PRO A 30 5.75 9.39 11.26
N SER A 31 7.05 9.12 11.50
CA SER A 31 7.71 9.44 12.77
C SER A 31 7.78 10.95 13.05
N LEU A 32 7.94 11.79 12.03
CA LEU A 32 7.93 13.25 12.20
C LEU A 32 6.53 13.73 12.58
N THR A 33 5.48 13.24 11.92
CA THR A 33 4.09 13.55 12.26
C THR A 33 3.77 13.16 13.70
N PHE A 34 4.16 11.94 14.10
CA PHE A 34 3.97 11.45 15.46
C PHE A 34 4.70 12.32 16.49
N SER A 35 5.95 12.71 16.21
CA SER A 35 6.75 13.56 17.11
C SER A 35 6.19 14.98 17.25
N TYR A 36 5.59 15.53 16.20
CA TYR A 36 5.01 16.88 16.20
C TYR A 36 3.64 16.93 16.87
N SER A 37 2.76 15.98 16.56
CA SER A 37 1.41 15.93 17.13
C SER A 37 0.84 14.52 17.06
N LYS A 38 0.78 13.87 18.22
CA LYS A 38 0.13 12.57 18.40
C LYS A 38 -1.34 12.59 17.94
N GLU A 39 -2.07 13.65 18.30
CA GLU A 39 -3.47 13.81 17.90
C GLU A 39 -3.64 13.86 16.37
N THR A 40 -2.76 14.59 15.68
CA THR A 40 -2.77 14.66 14.21
C THR A 40 -2.44 13.31 13.59
N PHE A 41 -1.48 12.59 14.18
CA PHE A 41 -1.12 11.25 13.75
C PHE A 41 -2.31 10.27 13.86
N GLU A 42 -2.95 10.22 15.03
CA GLU A 42 -4.08 9.33 15.29
C GLU A 42 -5.29 9.64 14.40
N LYS A 43 -5.61 10.94 14.22
CA LYS A 43 -6.69 11.38 13.30
C LYS A 43 -6.46 10.99 11.84
N ASN A 44 -5.21 10.75 11.45
CA ASN A 44 -4.82 10.43 10.09
C ASN A 44 -4.18 9.05 9.97
N LEU A 45 -4.45 8.12 10.90
CA LEU A 45 -3.73 6.86 11.02
C LEU A 45 -3.75 6.05 9.71
N GLY A 46 -4.90 5.90 9.05
CA GLY A 46 -5.00 5.17 7.77
C GLY A 46 -4.08 5.74 6.68
N ALA A 47 -3.99 7.08 6.58
CA ALA A 47 -3.10 7.75 5.66
C ALA A 47 -1.61 7.59 6.04
N MET A 48 -1.31 7.57 7.35
CA MET A 48 0.04 7.32 7.85
C MET A 48 0.47 5.88 7.55
N LEU A 49 -0.44 4.91 7.67
CA LEU A 49 -0.19 3.51 7.30
C LEU A 49 0.04 3.37 5.78
N GLU A 50 -0.81 3.97 4.94
CA GLU A 50 -0.62 4.01 3.47
C GLU A 50 0.78 4.54 3.13
N THR A 51 1.14 5.70 3.71
CA THR A 51 2.45 6.34 3.48
C THR A 51 3.61 5.46 3.96
N TYR A 52 3.49 4.85 5.13
CA TYR A 52 4.51 3.93 5.65
C TYR A 52 4.75 2.76 4.69
N VAL A 53 3.68 2.09 4.23
CA VAL A 53 3.78 0.92 3.35
C VAL A 53 4.32 1.32 1.97
N VAL A 54 3.88 2.45 1.41
CA VAL A 54 4.42 2.99 0.15
C VAL A 54 5.93 3.21 0.26
N ASN A 55 6.37 3.87 1.33
CA ASN A 55 7.80 4.14 1.56
C ASN A 55 8.58 2.84 1.76
N LEU A 56 8.04 1.92 2.56
CA LEU A 56 8.67 0.65 2.88
C LEU A 56 8.87 -0.23 1.65
N LEU A 57 7.87 -0.29 0.76
CA LEU A 57 7.92 -1.08 -0.46
C LEU A 57 8.60 -0.34 -1.63
N ASN A 58 9.08 0.89 -1.40
CA ASN A 58 9.58 1.79 -2.46
C ASN A 58 8.61 1.84 -3.66
N ALA A 59 7.31 1.85 -3.38
CA ALA A 59 6.29 1.67 -4.39
C ALA A 59 6.15 2.94 -5.26
N SER A 60 6.26 2.75 -6.58
CA SER A 60 6.13 3.82 -7.57
C SER A 60 4.80 3.78 -8.34
N HIS A 61 4.02 2.71 -8.20
CA HIS A 61 2.80 2.46 -8.98
C HIS A 61 1.58 2.25 -8.08
N TYR A 62 0.44 2.74 -8.55
CA TYR A 62 -0.90 2.58 -7.97
C TYR A 62 -1.91 2.44 -9.10
N TYR A 63 -3.07 1.85 -8.88
CA TYR A 63 -4.11 1.69 -9.92
C TYR A 63 -5.29 2.62 -9.67
N ARG A 64 -5.81 3.26 -10.73
CA ARG A 64 -7.06 4.02 -10.66
C ARG A 64 -7.84 3.95 -11.97
N GLU A 65 -9.10 3.54 -11.87
CA GLU A 65 -10.06 3.49 -12.97
C GLU A 65 -11.45 3.91 -12.47
N GLY A 66 -11.88 5.13 -12.82
CA GLY A 66 -13.13 5.70 -12.32
C GLY A 66 -13.12 5.81 -10.79
N LYS A 67 -14.00 5.05 -10.13
CA LYS A 67 -14.12 4.95 -8.66
C LYS A 67 -13.31 3.80 -8.04
N LYS A 68 -12.67 2.96 -8.86
CA LYS A 68 -11.82 1.85 -8.40
C LYS A 68 -10.41 2.38 -8.21
N GLU A 69 -9.87 2.25 -7.01
CA GLU A 69 -8.51 2.63 -6.65
C GLU A 69 -7.84 1.48 -5.91
N ILE A 70 -6.54 1.31 -6.12
CA ILE A 70 -5.68 0.39 -5.37
C ILE A 70 -4.49 1.20 -4.93
N ASP A 71 -4.21 1.20 -3.61
CA ASP A 71 -3.20 2.06 -3.00
C ASP A 71 -1.81 1.83 -3.61
N ILE A 72 -1.43 0.56 -3.80
CA ILE A 72 -0.11 0.15 -4.28
C ILE A 72 -0.25 -0.99 -5.29
N VAL A 73 0.57 -0.97 -6.33
CA VAL A 73 0.71 -2.08 -7.27
C VAL A 73 2.18 -2.41 -7.44
N LEU A 74 2.60 -3.60 -7.03
CA LEU A 74 3.93 -4.10 -7.35
C LEU A 74 3.90 -4.86 -8.68
N LYS A 75 4.95 -4.67 -9.48
CA LYS A 75 5.16 -5.36 -10.76
C LYS A 75 6.56 -5.95 -10.77
N ASP A 76 6.70 -7.15 -10.24
CA ASP A 76 7.89 -7.97 -10.45
C ASP A 76 7.47 -9.33 -11.01
N GLY A 77 7.47 -9.44 -12.34
CA GLY A 77 6.93 -10.58 -13.10
C GLY A 77 5.40 -10.67 -13.12
N GLU A 78 4.73 -10.55 -11.97
CA GLU A 78 3.27 -10.62 -11.82
C GLU A 78 2.68 -9.35 -11.17
N LEU A 79 1.42 -9.05 -11.49
CA LEU A 79 0.70 -7.92 -10.90
C LEU A 79 0.26 -8.26 -9.47
N LEU A 80 0.82 -7.58 -8.47
CA LEU A 80 0.41 -7.72 -7.07
C LEU A 80 -0.24 -6.42 -6.56
N PRO A 81 -1.58 -6.34 -6.53
CA PRO A 81 -2.28 -5.25 -5.90
C PRO A 81 -2.18 -5.33 -4.37
N ILE A 82 -1.97 -4.18 -3.75
CA ILE A 82 -1.88 -4.03 -2.30
C ILE A 82 -2.80 -2.88 -1.86
N GLU A 83 -3.68 -3.16 -0.90
CA GLU A 83 -4.53 -2.19 -0.21
C GLU A 83 -4.03 -2.03 1.23
N VAL A 84 -4.13 -0.83 1.80
CA VAL A 84 -3.77 -0.59 3.20
C VAL A 84 -5.01 -0.19 4.00
N LYS A 85 -5.24 -0.86 5.13
CA LYS A 85 -6.35 -0.59 6.05
C LYS A 85 -5.88 -0.63 7.50
N GLU A 86 -6.56 0.10 8.36
CA GLU A 86 -6.38 -0.06 9.81
C GLU A 86 -7.02 -1.38 10.27
N HIS A 87 -8.32 -1.54 9.99
CA HIS A 87 -9.11 -2.72 10.26
C HIS A 87 -9.70 -3.29 8.97
N VAL A 88 -9.78 -4.61 8.88
CA VAL A 88 -10.27 -5.35 7.72
C VAL A 88 -11.51 -6.15 8.13
N GLY A 89 -12.66 -5.82 7.55
CA GLY A 89 -13.90 -6.59 7.67
C GLY A 89 -14.19 -7.45 6.43
N GLU A 90 -15.24 -8.27 6.53
CA GLU A 90 -15.69 -9.14 5.42
C GLU A 90 -16.12 -8.34 4.17
N GLU A 91 -16.67 -7.14 4.34
CA GLU A 91 -17.01 -6.28 3.21
C GLU A 91 -15.75 -5.80 2.45
N ASP A 92 -14.68 -5.47 3.17
CA ASP A 92 -13.40 -5.05 2.58
C ASP A 92 -12.76 -6.19 1.78
N LEU A 93 -12.76 -7.39 2.35
CA LEU A 93 -12.27 -8.60 1.67
C LEU A 93 -13.03 -8.84 0.35
N ARG A 94 -14.36 -8.74 0.38
CA ARG A 94 -15.20 -8.91 -0.81
C ARG A 94 -14.94 -7.83 -1.86
N LYS A 95 -14.88 -6.56 -1.45
CA LYS A 95 -14.59 -5.43 -2.35
C LYS A 95 -13.22 -5.59 -3.00
N PHE A 96 -12.21 -5.93 -2.21
CA PHE A 96 -10.84 -6.07 -2.68
C PHE A 96 -10.67 -7.31 -3.58
N SER A 97 -11.24 -8.47 -3.24
CA SER A 97 -11.26 -9.66 -4.13
C SER A 97 -11.86 -9.34 -5.51
N ASN A 98 -12.96 -8.57 -5.55
CA ASN A 98 -13.55 -8.13 -6.81
C ASN A 98 -12.61 -7.20 -7.60
N LEU A 99 -11.83 -6.35 -6.93
CA LEU A 99 -10.82 -5.50 -7.57
C LEU A 99 -9.65 -6.32 -8.11
N VAL A 100 -9.13 -7.29 -7.35
CA VAL A 100 -8.06 -8.22 -7.76
C VAL A 100 -8.46 -8.95 -9.04
N LYS A 101 -9.69 -9.47 -9.10
CA LYS A 101 -10.25 -10.11 -10.30
C LYS A 101 -10.39 -9.15 -11.46
N HIS A 102 -10.90 -7.94 -11.20
CA HIS A 102 -11.11 -6.91 -12.24
C HIS A 102 -9.82 -6.53 -12.97
N ILE A 103 -8.69 -6.51 -12.27
CA ILE A 103 -7.38 -6.19 -12.86
C ILE A 103 -6.61 -7.43 -13.35
N ASN A 104 -7.24 -8.61 -13.34
CA ASN A 104 -6.63 -9.90 -13.69
C ASN A 104 -5.37 -10.26 -12.88
N ALA A 105 -5.32 -9.86 -11.60
CA ALA A 105 -4.27 -10.31 -10.69
C ALA A 105 -4.60 -11.70 -10.13
N LYS A 106 -3.59 -12.56 -9.97
CA LYS A 106 -3.77 -13.92 -9.40
C LYS A 106 -4.14 -13.88 -7.91
N ARG A 107 -3.58 -12.90 -7.20
CA ARG A 107 -3.76 -12.69 -5.75
C ARG A 107 -3.58 -11.21 -5.43
N GLY A 108 -4.12 -10.78 -4.29
CA GLY A 108 -3.87 -9.46 -3.72
C GLY A 108 -3.52 -9.56 -2.25
N THR A 109 -2.94 -8.49 -1.72
CA THR A 109 -2.62 -8.38 -0.30
C THR A 109 -3.30 -7.17 0.32
N ILE A 110 -3.89 -7.33 1.50
CA ILE A 110 -4.29 -6.20 2.33
C ILE A 110 -3.29 -6.11 3.47
N VAL A 111 -2.63 -4.96 3.61
CA VAL A 111 -1.81 -4.66 4.78
C VAL A 111 -2.72 -4.05 5.83
N SER A 112 -2.87 -4.74 6.96
CA SER A 112 -3.65 -4.28 8.10
C SER A 112 -2.74 -3.70 9.19
N LEU A 113 -3.31 -2.99 10.18
CA LEU A 113 -2.55 -2.56 11.34
C LEU A 113 -2.02 -3.78 12.14
N ASN A 114 -2.87 -4.79 12.39
CA ASN A 114 -2.55 -5.90 13.28
C ASN A 114 -3.26 -7.24 12.99
N GLN A 115 -4.07 -7.34 11.94
CA GLN A 115 -4.81 -8.56 11.57
C GLN A 115 -4.02 -9.43 10.59
N GLU A 116 -4.14 -10.74 10.74
CA GLU A 116 -3.64 -11.73 9.80
C GLU A 116 -4.78 -12.67 9.38
N MET A 117 -4.97 -12.85 8.08
CA MET A 117 -6.00 -13.73 7.51
C MET A 117 -5.52 -14.30 6.18
N LYS A 118 -5.85 -15.55 5.88
CA LYS A 118 -5.51 -16.18 4.61
C LYS A 118 -6.77 -16.64 3.89
N ARG A 119 -7.07 -16.06 2.73
CA ARG A 119 -8.11 -16.50 1.79
C ARG A 119 -7.44 -16.89 0.46
N PRO A 120 -8.11 -17.64 -0.43
CA PRO A 120 -7.50 -18.10 -1.69
C PRO A 120 -6.97 -16.97 -2.59
N GLU A 121 -7.68 -15.85 -2.67
CA GLU A 121 -7.37 -14.73 -3.58
C GLU A 121 -6.79 -13.51 -2.87
N VAL A 122 -6.99 -13.41 -1.56
CA VAL A 122 -6.61 -12.25 -0.75
C VAL A 122 -5.92 -12.73 0.52
N GLU A 123 -4.70 -12.25 0.74
CA GLU A 123 -4.01 -12.41 2.01
C GLU A 123 -4.08 -11.09 2.79
N VAL A 124 -4.46 -11.16 4.06
CA VAL A 124 -4.33 -10.03 4.98
C VAL A 124 -3.09 -10.26 5.82
N ILE A 125 -2.18 -9.31 5.80
CA ILE A 125 -0.96 -9.36 6.59
C ILE A 125 -0.87 -8.15 7.51
N PRO A 126 -0.38 -8.31 8.74
CA PRO A 126 -0.15 -7.17 9.62
C PRO A 126 1.09 -6.40 9.15
N ILE A 127 1.10 -5.10 9.41
CA ILE A 127 2.14 -4.17 8.92
C ILE A 127 3.57 -4.57 9.33
N TYR A 128 3.74 -5.17 10.52
CA TYR A 128 5.04 -5.63 11.01
C TYR A 128 5.60 -6.86 10.28
N LEU A 129 4.81 -7.53 9.42
CA LEU A 129 5.26 -8.63 8.57
C LEU A 129 5.55 -8.22 7.12
N VAL A 130 5.31 -6.96 6.76
CA VAL A 130 5.47 -6.47 5.37
C VAL A 130 6.90 -6.66 4.87
N GLU A 131 7.91 -6.28 5.65
CA GLU A 131 9.32 -6.47 5.25
C GLU A 131 9.65 -7.94 4.97
N LYS A 132 9.16 -8.84 5.82
CA LYS A 132 9.43 -10.27 5.70
C LYS A 132 8.69 -10.91 4.53
N LYS A 133 7.44 -10.50 4.26
CA LYS A 133 6.58 -11.17 3.27
C LYS A 133 6.61 -10.53 1.89
N LEU A 134 6.84 -9.22 1.80
CA LEU A 134 6.71 -8.46 0.55
C LEU A 134 8.04 -7.88 0.04
N CYS A 135 8.99 -7.48 0.90
CA CYS A 135 10.29 -6.96 0.42
C CYS A 135 11.22 -8.05 -0.15
N ILE A 136 10.94 -9.34 0.09
CA ILE A 136 11.67 -10.45 -0.54
C ILE A 136 11.20 -10.67 -2.00
N LEU A 137 10.04 -10.11 -2.36
CA LEU A 137 9.40 -10.26 -3.67
C LEU A 137 9.62 -9.04 -4.59
N SER A 138 10.48 -8.09 -4.18
CA SER A 138 10.69 -6.79 -4.83
C SER A 138 12.16 -6.49 -5.06
#